data_AF-A0A6L7FZ97-F1
#
_entry.id   AF-A0A6L7FZ97-F1
#
_cell.length_a   1.000
_cell.length_b   1.000
_cell.length_c   1.000
_cell.angle_alpha   90.00
_cell.angle_beta   90.00
_cell.angle_gamma   90.00
#
_symmetry.space_group_name_H-M   'P 1'
#
loop_
_entity.id
_entity.type
_entity.pdbx_description
1 polymer ?
#
loop_
_entity_poly.entity_id
_entity_poly.type
_entity_poly.pdbx_seq_one_letter_code
_entity_poly.pdbx_strand_id
1 'polypeptide(L)'
;MTDTNGTIPDPHHRPTDREAALAHEVETLQSALRAIVAVAMQHGLRDYCKDRHPAIVQELEAGLDLSEQCVELKYPRILAALQDIPGLRASCGETGERTYFQNDVDDVAYLEHALKDRRFVLRGIWVVPAYRGQGIAHRLLRKLIEAADETQCGIALYHEPFGTQGLKKTELEAFYNRHGFQQHETTPGGLFRFPGSPLDLYARRPR
;
A
#
# COMPACT_ATOMS: atom_id res chain seq x y z
N MET A 1 9.01 -4.05 -58.74
CA MET A 1 10.24 -4.05 -57.91
C MET A 1 9.88 -3.36 -56.61
N THR A 2 9.52 -4.15 -55.61
CA THR A 2 9.03 -3.70 -54.30
C THR A 2 9.97 -4.30 -53.27
N ASP A 3 10.88 -3.49 -52.75
CA ASP A 3 11.74 -3.89 -51.63
C ASP A 3 11.00 -3.63 -50.32
N THR A 4 10.42 -4.69 -49.77
CA THR A 4 9.93 -4.77 -48.40
C THR A 4 11.12 -5.03 -47.47
N ASN A 5 11.65 -3.98 -46.85
CA ASN A 5 12.65 -4.10 -45.79
C ASN A 5 11.94 -4.51 -44.49
N GLY A 6 11.73 -5.81 -44.31
CA GLY A 6 11.21 -6.40 -43.09
C GLY A 6 12.32 -6.55 -42.06
N THR A 7 12.40 -5.61 -41.12
CA THR A 7 13.18 -5.80 -39.89
C THR A 7 12.51 -6.88 -39.07
N ILE A 8 13.05 -8.10 -39.13
CA ILE A 8 12.67 -9.21 -38.25
C ILE A 8 13.25 -8.89 -36.86
N PRO A 9 12.44 -8.79 -35.79
CA PRO A 9 12.98 -8.64 -34.45
C PRO A 9 13.62 -9.96 -34.01
N ASP A 10 14.89 -9.88 -33.58
CA ASP A 10 15.67 -11.02 -33.10
C ASP A 10 15.08 -11.56 -31.77
N PRO A 11 14.61 -12.82 -31.71
CA PRO A 11 13.88 -13.36 -30.57
C PRO A 11 14.79 -13.86 -29.42
N HIS A 12 16.09 -13.61 -29.44
CA HIS A 12 17.04 -14.27 -28.51
C HIS A 12 18.05 -13.37 -27.79
N HIS A 13 17.78 -12.08 -27.59
CA HIS A 13 18.59 -11.30 -26.64
C HIS A 13 18.13 -11.56 -25.20
N ARG A 14 18.70 -12.60 -24.55
CA ARG A 14 18.59 -12.74 -23.10
C ARG A 14 19.49 -11.66 -22.47
N PRO A 15 18.94 -10.76 -21.64
CA PRO A 15 19.75 -9.73 -20.99
C PRO A 15 20.85 -10.40 -20.18
N THR A 16 22.06 -9.89 -20.35
CA THR A 16 23.19 -10.29 -19.51
C THR A 16 22.89 -9.97 -18.05
N ASP A 17 23.51 -10.69 -17.10
CA ASP A 17 23.31 -10.44 -15.66
C ASP A 17 23.54 -8.96 -15.29
N ARG A 18 24.43 -8.29 -16.03
CA ARG A 18 24.69 -6.85 -15.91
C ARG A 18 23.54 -5.98 -16.39
N GLU A 19 22.91 -6.31 -17.52
CA GLU A 19 21.74 -5.59 -18.03
C GLU A 19 20.52 -5.78 -17.12
N ALA A 20 20.34 -7.00 -16.59
CA ALA A 20 19.32 -7.29 -15.60
C ALA A 20 19.54 -6.48 -14.31
N ALA A 21 20.78 -6.42 -13.81
CA ALA A 21 21.12 -5.61 -12.63
C ALA A 21 20.88 -4.11 -12.86
N LEU A 22 21.27 -3.58 -14.02
CA LEU A 22 21.04 -2.17 -14.38
C LEU A 22 19.54 -1.85 -14.52
N ALA A 23 18.76 -2.74 -15.14
CA ALA A 23 17.32 -2.57 -15.25
C ALA A 23 16.65 -2.51 -13.87
N HIS A 24 17.06 -3.41 -12.96
CA HIS A 24 16.57 -3.42 -11.59
C HIS A 24 16.97 -2.15 -10.81
N GLU A 25 18.18 -1.65 -11.00
CA GLU A 25 18.63 -0.40 -10.40
C GLU A 25 17.83 0.81 -10.92
N VAL A 26 17.59 0.88 -12.23
CA VAL A 26 16.75 1.93 -12.85
C VAL A 26 15.33 1.88 -12.27
N GLU A 27 14.72 0.70 -12.16
CA GLU A 27 13.40 0.53 -11.57
C GLU A 27 13.37 1.01 -10.10
N THR A 28 14.40 0.66 -9.33
CA THR A 28 14.55 1.08 -7.93
C THR A 28 14.66 2.61 -7.81
N LEU A 29 15.47 3.24 -8.67
CA LEU A 29 15.66 4.70 -8.66
C LEU A 29 14.39 5.44 -9.12
N GLN A 30 13.69 4.92 -10.14
CA GLN A 30 12.41 5.47 -10.59
C GLN A 30 11.36 5.39 -9.48
N SER A 31 11.30 4.25 -8.78
CA SER A 31 10.43 4.05 -7.62
C SER A 31 10.75 5.04 -6.50
N ALA A 32 12.03 5.26 -6.18
CA ALA A 32 12.45 6.24 -5.20
C ALA A 32 12.10 7.69 -5.61
N LEU A 33 12.29 8.04 -6.88
CA LEU A 33 11.92 9.36 -7.40
C LEU A 33 10.41 9.60 -7.33
N ARG A 34 9.59 8.60 -7.70
CA ARG A 34 8.12 8.65 -7.54
C ARG A 34 7.73 8.92 -6.08
N ALA A 35 8.38 8.26 -5.13
CA ALA A 35 8.18 8.50 -3.70
C ALA A 35 8.43 9.97 -3.32
N ILE A 36 9.58 10.50 -3.74
CA ILE A 36 10.01 11.86 -3.41
C ILE A 36 9.04 12.88 -4.02
N VAL A 37 8.61 12.67 -5.26
CA VAL A 37 7.64 13.55 -5.92
C VAL A 37 6.30 13.50 -5.21
N ALA A 38 5.81 12.31 -4.83
CA ALA A 38 4.55 12.18 -4.07
C ALA A 38 4.63 12.93 -2.73
N VAL A 39 5.72 12.78 -1.98
CA VAL A 39 5.96 13.50 -0.72
C VAL A 39 6.07 15.01 -0.95
N ALA A 40 6.80 15.45 -1.98
CA ALA A 40 6.95 16.87 -2.28
C ALA A 40 5.59 17.52 -2.64
N MET A 41 4.79 16.86 -3.48
CA MET A 41 3.43 17.31 -3.81
C MET A 41 2.57 17.47 -2.55
N GLN A 42 2.69 16.56 -1.59
CA GLN A 42 1.98 16.64 -0.30
C GLN A 42 2.36 17.86 0.54
N HIS A 43 3.62 18.28 0.48
CA HIS A 43 4.11 19.44 1.23
C HIS A 43 3.91 20.76 0.48
N GLY A 44 2.94 20.81 -0.44
CA GLY A 44 2.58 22.02 -1.18
C GLY A 44 3.53 22.37 -2.32
N LEU A 45 4.46 21.48 -2.69
CA LEU A 45 5.39 21.70 -3.81
C LEU A 45 4.82 21.19 -5.14
N ARG A 46 3.50 21.18 -5.29
CA ARG A 46 2.84 20.63 -6.50
C ARG A 46 3.32 21.32 -7.77
N ASP A 47 3.36 22.64 -7.79
CA ASP A 47 3.78 23.40 -8.98
C ASP A 47 5.25 23.13 -9.31
N TYR A 48 6.12 23.11 -8.30
CA TYR A 48 7.51 22.72 -8.45
C TYR A 48 7.67 21.30 -9.03
N CYS A 49 6.88 20.34 -8.56
CA CYS A 49 6.89 18.97 -9.07
C CYS A 49 6.33 18.87 -10.48
N LYS A 50 5.30 19.64 -10.83
CA LYS A 50 4.73 19.69 -12.20
C LYS A 50 5.75 20.18 -13.20
N ASP A 51 6.52 21.20 -12.84
CA ASP A 51 7.55 21.75 -13.72
C ASP A 51 8.72 20.78 -13.93
N ARG A 52 9.14 20.08 -12.87
CA ARG A 52 10.36 19.24 -12.89
C ARG A 52 10.11 17.77 -13.26
N HIS A 53 8.93 17.25 -12.93
CA HIS A 53 8.57 15.84 -13.05
C HIS A 53 7.12 15.64 -13.55
N PRO A 54 6.71 16.25 -14.68
CA PRO A 54 5.31 16.29 -15.12
C PRO A 54 4.70 14.90 -15.32
N ALA A 55 5.46 13.95 -15.88
CA ALA A 55 4.99 12.59 -16.11
C ALA A 55 4.67 11.85 -14.79
N ILE A 56 5.51 12.04 -13.77
CA ILE A 56 5.29 11.42 -12.45
C ILE A 56 4.09 12.06 -11.75
N VAL A 57 3.94 13.38 -11.86
CA VAL A 57 2.76 14.06 -11.30
C VAL A 57 1.48 13.55 -11.95
N GLN A 58 1.44 13.46 -13.28
CA GLN A 58 0.29 12.94 -14.00
C GLN A 58 -0.03 11.49 -13.62
N GLU A 59 0.98 10.64 -13.48
CA GLU A 59 0.83 9.26 -13.04
C GLU A 59 0.25 9.18 -11.61
N LEU A 60 0.76 9.97 -10.68
CA LEU A 60 0.31 10.00 -9.29
C LEU A 60 -1.14 10.51 -9.16
N GLU A 61 -1.48 11.56 -9.91
CA GLU A 61 -2.84 12.10 -9.98
C GLU A 61 -3.82 11.08 -10.59
N ALA A 62 -3.42 10.40 -11.67
CA ALA A 62 -4.19 9.29 -12.23
C ALA A 62 -4.34 8.14 -11.23
N GLY A 63 -3.30 7.85 -10.42
CA GLY A 63 -3.35 6.84 -9.36
C GLY A 63 -4.38 7.15 -8.26
N LEU A 64 -4.60 8.44 -7.93
CA LEU A 64 -5.66 8.86 -7.02
C LEU A 64 -7.04 8.61 -7.61
N ASP A 65 -7.25 9.04 -8.85
CA ASP A 65 -8.52 8.83 -9.55
C ASP A 65 -8.82 7.33 -9.70
N LEU A 66 -7.82 6.55 -10.12
CA LEU A 66 -7.90 5.11 -10.24
C LEU A 66 -8.20 4.46 -8.89
N SER A 67 -7.59 4.94 -7.79
CA SER A 67 -7.85 4.44 -6.44
C SER A 67 -9.33 4.51 -6.06
N GLU A 68 -10.00 5.61 -6.37
CA GLU A 68 -11.41 5.82 -6.05
C GLU A 68 -12.36 5.13 -7.05
N GLN A 69 -11.91 4.87 -8.28
CA GLN A 69 -12.70 4.17 -9.29
C GLN A 69 -13.01 2.72 -8.87
N CYS A 70 -14.30 2.39 -8.93
CA CYS A 70 -14.83 1.05 -8.66
C CYS A 70 -14.37 0.45 -7.32
N VAL A 71 -14.15 1.28 -6.31
CA VAL A 71 -13.70 0.83 -4.99
C VAL A 71 -14.65 -0.20 -4.38
N GLU A 72 -15.95 -0.15 -4.71
CA GLU A 72 -16.97 -1.10 -4.29
C GLU A 72 -16.66 -2.53 -4.79
N LEU A 73 -15.98 -2.65 -5.94
CA LEU A 73 -15.53 -3.93 -6.50
C LEU A 73 -14.15 -4.35 -5.96
N LYS A 74 -13.30 -3.38 -5.59
CA LYS A 74 -11.96 -3.63 -5.04
C LYS A 74 -12.02 -4.08 -3.58
N TYR A 75 -12.87 -3.43 -2.79
CA TYR A 75 -13.05 -3.67 -1.36
C TYR A 75 -13.26 -5.16 -1.01
N PRO A 76 -14.23 -5.89 -1.59
CA PRO A 76 -14.41 -7.31 -1.28
C PRO A 76 -13.22 -8.17 -1.72
N ARG A 77 -12.48 -7.79 -2.77
CA ARG A 77 -11.26 -8.51 -3.19
C ARG A 77 -10.14 -8.36 -2.17
N ILE A 78 -9.98 -7.15 -1.61
CA ILE A 78 -9.03 -6.89 -0.52
C ILE A 78 -9.40 -7.73 0.70
N LEU A 79 -10.67 -7.75 1.09
CA LEU A 79 -11.13 -8.55 2.24
C LEU A 79 -10.97 -10.05 2.02
N ALA A 80 -11.18 -10.53 0.79
CA ALA A 80 -10.94 -11.93 0.44
C ALA A 80 -9.45 -12.29 0.58
N ALA A 81 -8.54 -11.40 0.18
CA ALA A 81 -7.10 -11.63 0.35
C ALA A 81 -6.68 -11.71 1.83
N LEU A 82 -7.37 -10.99 2.73
CA LEU A 82 -7.14 -11.08 4.18
C LEU A 82 -7.56 -12.43 4.79
N GLN A 83 -8.30 -13.26 4.07
CA GLN A 83 -8.60 -14.63 4.51
C GLN A 83 -7.39 -15.57 4.44
N ASP A 84 -6.38 -15.19 3.66
CA ASP A 84 -5.18 -16.00 3.41
C ASP A 84 -3.94 -15.37 4.04
N ILE A 85 -3.86 -15.46 5.37
CA ILE A 85 -2.71 -14.99 6.15
C ILE A 85 -2.06 -16.19 6.85
N PRO A 86 -0.77 -16.48 6.59
CA PRO A 86 -0.11 -17.65 7.17
C PRO A 86 -0.20 -17.70 8.70
N GLY A 87 -0.77 -18.80 9.21
CA GLY A 87 -0.93 -19.07 10.64
C GLY A 87 -2.07 -18.29 11.31
N LEU A 88 -2.93 -17.62 10.53
CA LEU A 88 -4.12 -16.93 11.02
C LEU A 88 -5.35 -17.33 10.20
N ARG A 89 -6.45 -17.62 10.86
CA ARG A 89 -7.77 -17.77 10.26
C ARG A 89 -8.52 -16.47 10.44
N ALA A 90 -9.05 -15.93 9.36
CA ALA A 90 -9.86 -14.72 9.41
C ALA A 90 -11.36 -15.06 9.45
N SER A 91 -12.13 -14.18 10.09
CA SER A 91 -13.60 -14.24 10.06
C SER A 91 -14.16 -12.83 10.00
N CYS A 92 -15.29 -12.67 9.33
CA CYS A 92 -15.98 -11.39 9.25
C CYS A 92 -16.85 -11.21 10.49
N GLY A 93 -16.80 -10.01 11.10
CA GLY A 93 -17.72 -9.63 12.17
C GLY A 93 -19.14 -9.40 11.68
N GLU A 94 -20.09 -9.40 12.62
CA GLU A 94 -21.53 -9.25 12.32
C GLU A 94 -21.87 -8.00 11.50
N THR A 95 -21.18 -6.89 11.72
CA THR A 95 -21.41 -5.62 11.00
C THR A 95 -20.68 -5.53 9.66
N GLY A 96 -19.76 -6.46 9.37
CA GLY A 96 -18.88 -6.37 8.20
C GLY A 96 -17.75 -5.35 8.30
N GLU A 97 -17.73 -4.51 9.33
CA GLU A 97 -16.70 -3.47 9.55
C GLU A 97 -15.48 -3.97 10.33
N ARG A 98 -15.51 -5.24 10.75
CA ARG A 98 -14.41 -5.89 11.45
C ARG A 98 -14.06 -7.21 10.80
N THR A 99 -12.77 -7.45 10.66
CA THR A 99 -12.23 -8.78 10.36
C THR A 99 -11.44 -9.25 11.56
N TYR A 100 -11.87 -10.34 12.17
CA TYR A 100 -11.19 -10.97 13.31
C TYR A 100 -10.17 -11.99 12.80
N PHE A 101 -9.09 -12.16 13.54
CA PHE A 101 -8.01 -13.08 13.23
C PHE A 101 -7.72 -13.96 14.43
N GLN A 102 -7.65 -15.26 14.17
CA GLN A 102 -7.53 -16.32 15.17
C GLN A 102 -6.34 -17.19 14.80
N ASN A 103 -5.59 -17.68 15.80
CA ASN A 103 -4.66 -18.77 15.57
C ASN A 103 -5.37 -20.11 15.85
N ASP A 104 -4.62 -21.18 16.10
CA ASP A 104 -5.19 -22.49 16.44
C ASP A 104 -5.83 -22.55 17.84
N VAL A 105 -5.53 -21.56 18.70
CA VAL A 105 -5.85 -21.57 20.13
C VAL A 105 -6.83 -20.45 20.51
N ASP A 106 -6.55 -19.21 20.11
CA ASP A 106 -7.22 -17.99 20.57
C ASP A 106 -7.54 -17.02 19.42
N ASP A 107 -8.48 -16.11 19.68
CA ASP A 107 -8.59 -14.82 18.98
C ASP A 107 -7.35 -13.98 19.29
N VAL A 108 -6.64 -13.49 18.28
CA VAL A 108 -5.36 -12.78 18.49
C VAL A 108 -5.38 -11.32 18.06
N ALA A 109 -6.24 -10.97 17.08
CA ALA A 109 -6.30 -9.63 16.54
C ALA A 109 -7.63 -9.36 15.83
N TYR A 110 -7.91 -8.09 15.58
CA TYR A 110 -8.92 -7.69 14.60
C TYR A 110 -8.47 -6.44 13.84
N LEU A 111 -9.01 -6.27 12.65
CA LEU A 111 -8.85 -5.10 11.81
C LEU A 111 -10.21 -4.43 11.65
N GLU A 112 -10.28 -3.13 11.96
CA GLU A 112 -11.45 -2.30 11.71
C GLU A 112 -11.30 -1.57 10.40
N HIS A 113 -12.27 -1.75 9.52
CA HIS A 113 -12.28 -1.17 8.18
C HIS A 113 -13.68 -0.75 7.78
N ALA A 114 -13.75 0.14 6.80
CA ALA A 114 -15.01 0.53 6.19
C ALA A 114 -14.78 0.97 4.76
N LEU A 115 -15.85 0.91 3.96
CA LEU A 115 -15.92 1.66 2.72
C LEU A 115 -16.66 2.97 2.98
N LYS A 116 -15.96 4.11 2.86
CA LYS A 116 -16.53 5.42 3.13
C LYS A 116 -16.06 6.42 2.07
N ASP A 117 -16.99 7.23 1.54
CA ASP A 117 -16.69 8.29 0.57
C ASP A 117 -15.85 7.79 -0.61
N ARG A 118 -16.19 6.61 -1.14
CA ARG A 118 -15.45 5.90 -2.21
C ARG A 118 -13.99 5.58 -1.87
N ARG A 119 -13.68 5.34 -0.60
CA ARG A 119 -12.34 4.95 -0.15
C ARG A 119 -12.38 3.75 0.77
N PHE A 120 -11.33 2.94 0.68
CA PHE A 120 -11.01 1.98 1.71
C PHE A 120 -10.47 2.74 2.92
N VAL A 121 -11.19 2.67 4.05
CA VAL A 121 -10.79 3.31 5.30
C VAL A 121 -10.34 2.24 6.28
N LEU A 122 -9.06 2.24 6.65
CA LEU A 122 -8.54 1.52 7.80
C LEU A 122 -8.74 2.38 9.05
N ARG A 123 -9.50 1.90 10.02
CA ARG A 123 -9.72 2.61 11.30
C ARG A 123 -8.72 2.18 12.37
N GLY A 124 -8.29 0.93 12.32
CA GLY A 124 -7.29 0.46 13.26
C GLY A 124 -7.02 -1.02 13.16
N ILE A 125 -5.88 -1.42 13.74
CA ILE A 125 -5.52 -2.82 13.95
C ILE A 125 -5.37 -2.98 15.46
N TRP A 126 -6.13 -3.91 16.02
CA TRP A 126 -6.01 -4.27 17.41
C TRP A 126 -5.39 -5.65 17.54
N VAL A 127 -4.47 -5.79 18.48
CA VAL A 127 -3.83 -7.07 18.82
C VAL A 127 -3.99 -7.29 20.32
N VAL A 128 -4.46 -8.48 20.68
CA VAL A 128 -4.61 -8.91 22.06
C VAL A 128 -3.30 -8.70 22.81
N PRO A 129 -3.30 -8.11 24.03
CA PRO A 129 -2.07 -7.80 24.77
C PRO A 129 -1.06 -8.94 24.88
N ALA A 130 -1.52 -10.18 25.12
CA ALA A 130 -0.66 -11.36 25.23
C ALA A 130 0.11 -11.71 23.94
N TYR A 131 -0.38 -11.23 22.79
CA TYR A 131 0.17 -11.53 21.46
C TYR A 131 0.93 -10.35 20.84
N ARG A 132 1.07 -9.23 21.58
CA ARG A 132 1.85 -8.07 21.13
C ARG A 132 3.35 -8.40 21.10
N GLY A 133 4.10 -7.68 20.26
CA GLY A 133 5.53 -7.91 20.04
C GLY A 133 5.86 -9.07 19.09
N GLN A 134 4.88 -9.90 18.70
CA GLN A 134 5.07 -11.03 17.79
C GLN A 134 4.90 -10.68 16.29
N GLY A 135 4.83 -9.39 15.96
CA GLY A 135 4.69 -8.92 14.57
C GLY A 135 3.32 -9.19 13.92
N ILE A 136 2.27 -9.51 14.68
CA ILE A 136 0.93 -9.78 14.12
C ILE A 136 0.39 -8.58 13.34
N ALA A 137 0.34 -7.39 13.94
CA ALA A 137 -0.14 -6.19 13.26
C ALA A 137 0.63 -5.88 11.97
N HIS A 138 1.95 -6.12 11.97
CA HIS A 138 2.79 -5.94 10.79
C HIS A 138 2.40 -6.91 9.66
N ARG A 139 2.19 -8.20 9.97
CA ARG A 139 1.77 -9.20 8.98
C ARG A 139 0.39 -8.89 8.40
N LEU A 140 -0.56 -8.51 9.25
CA LEU A 140 -1.91 -8.11 8.83
C LEU A 140 -1.86 -6.89 7.91
N LEU A 141 -1.15 -5.84 8.32
CA LEU A 141 -1.03 -4.61 7.56
C LEU A 141 -0.32 -4.85 6.21
N ARG A 142 0.71 -5.69 6.18
CA ARG A 142 1.39 -6.05 4.93
C ARG A 142 0.44 -6.74 3.96
N LYS A 143 -0.31 -7.76 4.39
CA LYS A 143 -1.25 -8.45 3.49
C LYS A 143 -2.33 -7.50 2.98
N LEU A 144 -2.83 -6.60 3.84
CA LEU A 144 -3.76 -5.55 3.44
C LEU A 144 -3.16 -4.67 2.33
N ILE A 145 -1.92 -4.23 2.52
CA ILE A 145 -1.21 -3.39 1.56
C ILE A 145 -0.97 -4.10 0.24
N GLU A 146 -0.52 -5.35 0.27
CA GLU A 146 -0.30 -6.17 -0.93
C GLU A 146 -1.60 -6.28 -1.75
N ALA A 147 -2.71 -6.61 -1.08
CA ALA A 147 -4.02 -6.71 -1.73
C ALA A 147 -4.53 -5.37 -2.26
N ALA A 148 -4.27 -4.28 -1.54
CA ALA A 148 -4.61 -2.93 -1.97
C ALA A 148 -3.80 -2.52 -3.20
N ASP A 149 -2.50 -2.84 -3.24
CA ASP A 149 -1.63 -2.57 -4.39
C ASP A 149 -2.06 -3.37 -5.62
N GLU A 150 -2.34 -4.67 -5.47
CA GLU A 150 -2.84 -5.54 -6.55
C GLU A 150 -4.16 -5.05 -7.14
N THR A 151 -5.00 -4.40 -6.33
CA THR A 151 -6.30 -3.86 -6.76
C THR A 151 -6.23 -2.38 -7.14
N GLN A 152 -5.05 -1.77 -7.09
CA GLN A 152 -4.85 -0.34 -7.27
C GLN A 152 -5.81 0.49 -6.39
N CYS A 153 -5.87 0.16 -5.10
CA CYS A 153 -6.73 0.80 -4.11
C CYS A 153 -5.87 1.52 -3.06
N GLY A 154 -6.12 2.82 -2.87
CA GLY A 154 -5.49 3.60 -1.82
C GLY A 154 -6.18 3.36 -0.48
N ILE A 155 -5.41 3.50 0.60
CA ILE A 155 -5.90 3.27 1.96
C ILE A 155 -5.87 4.59 2.71
N ALA A 156 -7.06 5.08 3.09
CA ALA A 156 -7.19 6.15 4.06
C ALA A 156 -7.12 5.55 5.47
N LEU A 157 -6.42 6.24 6.37
CA LEU A 157 -6.20 5.79 7.73
C LEU A 157 -6.52 6.95 8.68
N TYR A 158 -7.44 6.71 9.60
CA TYR A 158 -7.70 7.60 10.73
C TYR A 158 -7.28 6.87 11.98
N HIS A 159 -6.02 7.06 12.37
CA HIS A 159 -5.43 6.37 13.51
C HIS A 159 -5.68 7.14 14.80
N GLU A 160 -6.29 6.47 15.78
CA GLU A 160 -6.37 6.95 17.15
C GLU A 160 -5.83 5.86 18.08
N PRO A 161 -5.06 6.20 19.13
CA PRO A 161 -4.66 5.23 20.14
C PRO A 161 -5.88 4.53 20.74
N PHE A 162 -5.84 3.20 20.81
CA PHE A 162 -6.89 2.40 21.45
C PHE A 162 -6.78 2.53 22.99
N GLY A 163 -7.46 3.54 23.54
CA GLY A 163 -7.56 3.76 24.98
C GLY A 163 -6.18 3.94 25.65
N THR A 164 -6.01 3.38 26.85
CA THR A 164 -4.77 3.48 27.63
C THR A 164 -3.74 2.39 27.32
N GLN A 165 -4.11 1.39 26.49
CA GLN A 165 -3.27 0.23 26.19
C GLN A 165 -2.94 0.15 24.70
N GLY A 166 -1.76 0.59 24.31
CA GLY A 166 -1.31 0.51 22.92
C GLY A 166 -0.15 1.45 22.65
N LEU A 167 0.11 1.69 21.37
CA LEU A 167 1.07 2.70 20.93
C LEU A 167 0.51 4.10 21.17
N LYS A 168 1.36 5.02 21.62
CA LYS A 168 1.04 6.45 21.61
C LYS A 168 0.88 6.93 20.18
N LYS A 169 0.18 8.07 19.98
CA LYS A 169 -0.08 8.62 18.64
C LYS A 169 1.18 8.72 17.78
N THR A 170 2.28 9.23 18.32
CA THR A 170 3.56 9.35 17.61
C THR A 170 4.19 8.00 17.24
N GLU A 171 4.05 6.98 18.09
CA GLU A 171 4.55 5.63 17.83
C GLU A 171 3.68 4.91 16.80
N LEU A 172 2.37 5.18 16.81
CA LEU A 172 1.39 4.67 15.87
C LEU A 172 1.63 5.27 14.47
N GLU A 173 1.83 6.59 14.38
CA GLU A 173 2.25 7.26 13.15
C GLU A 173 3.57 6.70 12.64
N ALA A 174 4.58 6.55 13.51
CA ALA A 174 5.84 5.95 13.11
C ALA A 174 5.66 4.50 12.62
N PHE A 175 4.74 3.73 13.19
CA PHE A 175 4.41 2.39 12.71
C PHE A 175 3.83 2.43 11.29
N TYR A 176 2.79 3.23 11.04
CA TYR A 176 2.17 3.32 9.72
C TYR A 176 3.08 3.96 8.67
N ASN A 177 3.90 4.95 9.05
CA ASN A 177 4.86 5.58 8.14
C ASN A 177 5.87 4.58 7.56
N ARG A 178 6.30 3.57 8.34
CA ARG A 178 7.19 2.50 7.83
C ARG A 178 6.54 1.62 6.75
N HIS A 179 5.23 1.66 6.66
CA HIS A 179 4.42 0.96 5.66
C HIS A 179 3.99 1.87 4.50
N GLY A 180 4.53 3.09 4.43
CA GLY A 180 4.30 4.03 3.36
C GLY A 180 3.02 4.85 3.45
N PHE A 181 2.40 4.88 4.64
CA PHE A 181 1.38 5.88 4.96
C PHE A 181 2.03 7.24 5.19
N GLN A 182 1.36 8.30 4.76
CA GLN A 182 1.86 9.66 4.83
C GLN A 182 0.69 10.64 4.96
N GLN A 183 0.94 11.82 5.52
CA GLN A 183 -0.07 12.87 5.58
C GLN A 183 -0.44 13.31 4.16
N HIS A 184 -1.73 13.44 3.87
CA HIS A 184 -2.22 13.86 2.55
C HIS A 184 -3.47 14.72 2.69
N GLU A 185 -3.63 15.72 1.82
CA GLU A 185 -4.75 16.66 1.83
C GLU A 185 -6.13 15.98 1.67
N THR A 186 -6.18 14.85 0.96
CA THR A 186 -7.42 14.08 0.81
C THR A 186 -7.87 13.41 2.11
N THR A 187 -6.99 13.25 3.09
CA THR A 187 -7.31 12.64 4.40
C THR A 187 -6.94 13.59 5.54
N PRO A 188 -7.65 14.73 5.70
CA PRO A 188 -7.34 15.70 6.76
C PRO A 188 -7.43 15.05 8.14
N GLY A 189 -6.40 15.24 8.97
CA GLY A 189 -6.32 14.65 10.31
C GLY A 189 -6.00 13.15 10.35
N GLY A 190 -5.74 12.52 9.20
CA GLY A 190 -5.32 11.13 9.09
C GLY A 190 -4.06 10.97 8.23
N LEU A 191 -3.82 9.72 7.82
CA LEU A 191 -2.77 9.33 6.89
C LEU A 191 -3.40 8.69 5.65
N PHE A 192 -2.69 8.75 4.54
CA PHE A 192 -3.08 8.09 3.31
C PHE A 192 -1.90 7.28 2.76
N ARG A 193 -2.20 6.11 2.22
CA ARG A 193 -1.24 5.32 1.46
C ARG A 193 -1.74 5.17 0.03
N PHE A 194 -0.90 5.59 -0.90
CA PHE A 194 -1.13 5.37 -2.33
C PHE A 194 -0.87 3.91 -2.72
N PRO A 195 -1.61 3.37 -3.70
CA PRO A 195 -1.25 2.08 -4.29
C PRO A 195 0.17 2.11 -4.84
N GLY A 196 0.90 1.02 -4.63
CA GLY A 196 2.30 0.88 -5.06
C GLY A 196 3.25 1.86 -4.36
N SER A 197 2.85 2.44 -3.21
CA SER A 197 3.71 3.37 -2.49
C SER A 197 5.05 2.69 -2.16
N PRO A 198 6.17 3.23 -2.65
CA PRO A 198 7.49 2.61 -2.54
C PRO A 198 8.11 2.73 -1.14
N LEU A 199 7.36 3.33 -0.21
CA LEU A 199 7.77 3.60 1.17
C LEU A 199 7.49 2.43 2.12
N ASP A 200 6.98 1.29 1.63
CA ASP A 200 7.02 0.07 2.44
C ASP A 200 8.48 -0.39 2.57
N LEU A 201 9.13 0.02 3.66
CA LEU A 201 10.53 -0.28 3.97
C LEU A 201 10.80 -1.79 4.01
N TYR A 202 9.75 -2.60 4.13
CA TYR A 202 9.86 -4.05 4.24
C TYR A 202 9.43 -4.81 2.97
N ALA A 203 8.93 -4.12 1.94
CA ALA A 203 8.87 -4.65 0.57
C ALA A 203 10.25 -4.56 -0.12
N ARG A 204 11.14 -3.67 0.36
CA ARG A 204 12.50 -3.45 -0.17
C ARG A 204 13.53 -4.53 0.18
N ARG A 205 13.13 -5.71 0.69
CA ARG A 205 14.05 -6.85 0.74
C ARG A 205 13.93 -7.60 -0.59
N PRO A 206 14.97 -7.61 -1.43
CA PRO A 206 14.95 -8.43 -2.64
C PRO A 206 14.81 -9.89 -2.23
N ARG A 207 14.01 -10.63 -3.00
CA ARG A 207 14.15 -12.08 -3.09
C ARG A 207 15.46 -12.41 -3.78
#